data_AF-A0A139D1Z4-F1
#
_entry.id   AF-A0A139D1Z4-F1
#
_cell.length_a   1.000
_cell.length_b   1.000
_cell.length_c   1.000
_cell.angle_alpha   90.00
_cell.angle_beta   90.00
_cell.angle_gamma   90.00
#
_symmetry.space_group_name_H-M   'P 1'
#
loop_
_entity.id
_entity.type
_entity.pdbx_description
1 polymer ?
#
loop_
_entity_poly.entity_id
_entity_poly.type
_entity_poly.pdbx_seq_one_letter_code
_entity_poly.pdbx_strand_id
1 'polypeptide(L)'
;MKTKELIINTIRIIGDVIFVNLAFLLAFKLRFIGGIPAQNYNDYLNIIPYTSIFSVLLFQMYNLYSNQLKRRLDEVFYTFIPATFIIVLFTGAVTYLTHSLAFPRSVYLMSFPALFVIMVSWRYLTIALERLISKKEEIIVVGRGENTAKLIKNIVHSMHKSYNIKDVIIDDPDYL
;
A
#
# COMPACT_ATOMS: atom_id res chain seq x y z
N MET A 1 -16.96 -2.33 12.71
CA MET A 1 -16.20 -2.03 11.47
C MET A 1 -14.95 -1.19 11.76
N LYS A 2 -15.07 0.04 12.29
CA LYS A 2 -13.94 0.96 12.52
C LYS A 2 -12.70 0.37 13.21
N THR A 3 -12.85 -0.43 14.28
CA THR A 3 -11.69 -0.97 15.01
C THR A 3 -10.86 -1.95 14.17
N LYS A 4 -11.50 -2.73 13.29
CA LYS A 4 -10.79 -3.69 12.41
C LYS A 4 -10.01 -2.99 11.31
N GLU A 5 -10.62 -1.96 10.69
CA GLU A 5 -9.94 -1.12 9.70
C GLU A 5 -8.74 -0.41 10.30
N LEU A 6 -8.87 0.10 11.52
CA LEU A 6 -7.79 0.80 12.23
C LEU A 6 -6.61 -0.16 12.49
N ILE A 7 -6.87 -1.39 12.94
CA ILE A 7 -5.84 -2.42 13.14
C ILE A 7 -5.12 -2.76 11.84
N ILE A 8 -5.86 -2.97 10.74
CA ILE A 8 -5.28 -3.30 9.44
C ILE A 8 -4.41 -2.13 8.93
N ASN A 9 -4.85 -0.90 9.12
CA ASN A 9 -4.08 0.28 8.75
C ASN A 9 -2.82 0.44 9.59
N THR A 10 -2.87 0.18 10.89
CA THR A 10 -1.68 0.17 11.73
C THR A 10 -0.67 -0.89 11.26
N ILE A 11 -1.12 -2.11 10.95
CA ILE A 11 -0.23 -3.17 10.42
C ILE A 11 0.40 -2.74 9.09
N ARG A 12 -0.37 -2.09 8.21
CA ARG A 12 0.14 -1.55 6.93
C ARG A 12 1.23 -0.52 7.15
N ILE A 13 0.99 0.47 8.02
CA ILE A 13 1.96 1.54 8.33
C ILE A 13 3.26 0.95 8.88
N ILE A 14 3.17 0.05 9.86
CA ILE A 14 4.34 -0.58 10.47
C ILE A 14 5.12 -1.40 9.42
N GLY A 15 4.41 -2.18 8.61
CA GLY A 15 5.02 -2.93 7.53
C GLY A 15 5.70 -2.03 6.50
N ASP A 16 5.03 -0.96 6.06
CA ASP A 16 5.58 0.00 5.10
C ASP A 16 6.92 0.58 5.60
N VAL A 17 6.99 0.98 6.88
CA VAL A 17 8.25 1.44 7.48
C VAL A 17 9.33 0.36 7.47
N ILE A 18 9.02 -0.86 7.90
CA ILE A 18 9.99 -1.96 7.95
C ILE A 18 10.50 -2.29 6.54
N PHE A 19 9.60 -2.43 5.58
CA PHE A 19 9.94 -2.85 4.22
C PHE A 19 10.65 -1.76 3.42
N VAL A 20 10.33 -0.48 3.63
CA VAL A 20 11.10 0.64 3.04
C VAL A 20 12.55 0.54 3.49
N ASN A 21 12.78 0.41 4.79
CA ASN A 21 14.14 0.32 5.32
C ASN A 21 14.87 -0.96 4.88
N LEU A 22 14.15 -2.09 4.84
CA LEU A 22 14.69 -3.36 4.38
C LEU A 22 15.13 -3.30 2.89
N ALA A 23 14.40 -2.57 2.05
CA ALA A 23 14.79 -2.36 0.66
C ALA A 23 16.12 -1.59 0.52
N PHE A 24 16.33 -0.55 1.33
CA PHE A 24 17.61 0.17 1.37
C PHE A 24 18.74 -0.71 1.91
N LEU A 25 18.49 -1.50 2.96
CA LEU A 25 19.46 -2.47 3.49
C LEU A 25 19.85 -3.54 2.46
N LEU A 26 18.88 -4.04 1.67
CA LEU A 26 19.18 -4.95 0.59
C LEU A 26 20.00 -4.29 -0.52
N ALA A 27 19.70 -3.04 -0.89
CA ALA A 27 20.50 -2.30 -1.85
C ALA A 27 21.96 -2.13 -1.38
N PHE A 28 22.15 -1.87 -0.08
CA PHE A 28 23.48 -1.87 0.53
C PHE A 28 24.18 -3.22 0.44
N LYS A 29 23.48 -4.32 0.76
CA LYS A 29 24.04 -5.67 0.70
C LYS A 29 24.40 -6.07 -0.74
N LEU A 30 23.59 -5.69 -1.72
CA LEU A 30 23.87 -5.91 -3.14
C LEU A 30 25.08 -5.11 -3.62
N ARG A 31 25.24 -3.87 -3.12
CA ARG A 31 26.39 -3.03 -3.46
C ARG A 31 27.69 -3.53 -2.82
N PHE A 32 27.62 -3.96 -1.56
CA PHE A 32 28.76 -4.39 -0.76
C PHE A 32 28.66 -5.89 -0.43
N ILE A 33 28.93 -6.72 -1.44
CA ILE A 33 28.90 -8.18 -1.33
C ILE A 33 29.83 -8.70 -0.20
N GLY A 34 30.92 -7.99 0.10
CA GLY A 34 31.91 -8.32 1.14
C GLY A 34 31.69 -7.71 2.53
N GLY A 35 30.58 -7.02 2.77
CA GLY A 35 30.27 -6.38 4.05
C GLY A 35 30.15 -4.86 3.95
N ILE A 36 29.16 -4.29 4.64
CA ILE A 36 28.87 -2.85 4.62
C ILE A 36 29.92 -2.14 5.50
N PRO A 37 30.64 -1.12 4.99
CA PRO A 37 31.53 -0.32 5.81
C PRO A 37 30.78 0.30 6.99
N ALA A 38 31.37 0.27 8.19
CA ALA A 38 30.70 0.74 9.41
C ALA A 38 30.25 2.21 9.32
N GLN A 39 31.01 3.05 8.61
CA GLN A 39 30.67 4.45 8.39
C GLN A 39 29.38 4.61 7.56
N ASN A 40 29.24 3.85 6.48
CA ASN A 40 28.05 3.84 5.63
C ASN A 40 26.81 3.34 6.37
N TYR A 41 26.97 2.35 7.24
CA TYR A 41 25.89 1.80 8.05
C TYR A 41 25.41 2.81 9.10
N ASN A 42 26.33 3.48 9.80
CA ASN A 42 25.99 4.52 10.77
C ASN A 42 25.30 5.72 10.12
N ASP A 43 25.76 6.13 8.94
CA ASP A 43 25.09 7.18 8.15
C ASP A 43 23.67 6.77 7.79
N TYR A 44 23.46 5.51 7.40
CA TYR A 44 22.13 5.01 7.10
C TYR A 44 21.21 5.01 8.33
N LEU A 45 21.70 4.61 9.52
CA LEU A 45 20.92 4.65 10.76
C LEU A 45 20.37 6.05 11.07
N ASN A 46 21.15 7.10 10.78
CA ASN A 46 20.72 8.49 10.95
C ASN A 46 19.60 8.88 9.96
N ILE A 47 19.54 8.25 8.78
CA ILE A 47 18.58 8.55 7.72
C ILE A 47 17.27 7.75 7.87
N ILE A 48 17.30 6.61 8.54
CA ILE A 48 16.11 5.76 8.84
C ILE A 48 14.91 6.56 9.37
N PRO A 49 15.02 7.40 10.42
CA PRO A 49 13.85 8.09 10.96
C PRO A 49 13.21 9.04 9.94
N TYR A 50 14.02 9.79 9.18
CA TYR A 50 13.54 10.74 8.18
C TYR A 50 12.82 10.04 7.03
N THR A 51 13.42 8.96 6.50
CA THR A 51 12.85 8.18 5.41
C THR A 51 11.58 7.46 5.84
N SER A 52 11.54 6.94 7.06
CA SER A 52 10.36 6.28 7.62
C SER A 52 9.18 7.25 7.73
N ILE A 53 9.38 8.41 8.36
CA ILE A 53 8.33 9.43 8.53
C ILE A 53 7.81 9.90 7.16
N PHE A 54 8.73 10.20 6.24
CA PHE A 54 8.36 10.68 4.91
C PHE A 54 7.61 9.62 4.09
N SER A 55 8.03 8.34 4.17
CA SER A 55 7.35 7.26 3.47
C SER A 55 5.89 7.10 3.92
N VAL A 56 5.64 7.17 5.23
CA VAL A 56 4.28 7.08 5.79
C VAL A 56 3.43 8.26 5.32
N LEU A 57 3.97 9.48 5.38
CA LEU A 57 3.30 10.69 4.90
C LEU A 57 2.95 10.57 3.42
N LEU A 58 3.90 10.14 2.59
CA LEU A 58 3.71 10.00 1.16
C LEU A 58 2.64 8.95 0.84
N PHE A 59 2.68 7.79 1.50
CA PHE A 59 1.66 6.76 1.32
C PHE A 59 0.26 7.21 1.79
N GLN A 60 0.20 8.06 2.81
CA GLN A 60 -1.04 8.69 3.24
C GLN A 60 -1.58 9.67 2.19
N MET A 61 -0.72 10.48 1.57
CA MET A 61 -1.12 11.39 0.47
C MET A 61 -1.65 10.63 -0.74
N TYR A 62 -1.03 9.50 -1.08
CA TYR A 62 -1.52 8.59 -2.14
C TYR A 62 -2.73 7.76 -1.74
N ASN A 63 -3.28 8.00 -0.55
CA ASN A 63 -4.48 7.38 -0.02
C ASN A 63 -4.40 5.84 -0.03
N LEU A 64 -3.19 5.31 0.18
CA LEU A 64 -2.89 3.86 0.16
C LEU A 64 -3.41 3.12 1.40
N TYR A 65 -3.89 3.86 2.40
CA TYR A 65 -4.48 3.33 3.63
C TYR A 65 -6.01 3.36 3.63
N SER A 66 -6.67 3.92 2.61
CA SER A 66 -8.12 3.86 2.50
C SER A 66 -8.56 2.75 1.55
N ASN A 67 -9.62 2.06 1.96
CA ASN A 67 -10.42 1.03 1.29
C ASN A 67 -9.82 0.39 0.02
N GLN A 68 -8.73 -0.37 0.22
CA GLN A 68 -7.95 -0.99 -0.86
C GLN A 68 -8.71 -2.13 -1.56
N LEU A 69 -9.72 -2.73 -0.93
CA LEU A 69 -10.50 -3.83 -1.52
C LEU A 69 -11.24 -3.45 -2.81
N LYS A 70 -11.58 -2.16 -2.98
CA LYS A 70 -12.30 -1.64 -4.16
C LYS A 70 -11.38 -1.12 -5.26
N ARG A 71 -10.10 -0.90 -4.98
CA ARG A 71 -9.14 -0.43 -6.00
C ARG A 71 -8.69 -1.61 -6.85
N ARG A 72 -8.67 -1.42 -8.16
CA ARG A 72 -8.06 -2.40 -9.06
C ARG A 72 -6.54 -2.40 -8.84
N LEU A 73 -5.91 -3.57 -9.02
CA LEU A 73 -4.48 -3.76 -8.77
C LEU A 73 -3.61 -2.91 -9.72
N ASP A 74 -4.05 -2.69 -10.96
CA ASP A 74 -3.41 -1.83 -11.96
C ASP A 74 -3.23 -0.39 -11.44
N GLU A 75 -4.27 0.22 -10.87
CA GLU A 75 -4.21 1.56 -10.29
C GLU A 75 -3.21 1.67 -9.13
N VAL A 76 -3.06 0.59 -8.36
CA VAL A 76 -2.10 0.53 -7.26
C VAL A 76 -0.67 0.61 -7.82
N PHE A 77 -0.33 -0.17 -8.85
CA PHE A 77 0.98 -0.13 -9.49
C PHE A 77 1.34 1.26 -10.02
N TYR A 78 0.42 1.92 -10.74
CA TYR A 78 0.64 3.27 -11.27
C TYR A 78 0.90 4.30 -10.18
N THR A 79 0.35 4.10 -8.98
CA THR A 79 0.57 4.97 -7.83
C THR A 79 1.95 4.71 -7.18
N PHE A 80 2.42 3.47 -7.20
CA PHE A 80 3.68 3.08 -6.53
C PHE A 80 4.95 3.54 -7.25
N ILE A 81 4.95 3.60 -8.59
CA ILE A 81 6.10 4.06 -9.36
C ILE A 81 6.54 5.48 -8.95
N PRO A 82 5.67 6.52 -9.02
CA PRO A 82 6.04 7.86 -8.62
C PRO A 82 6.32 7.95 -7.11
N ALA A 83 5.58 7.22 -6.26
CA ALA A 83 5.84 7.20 -4.83
C ALA A 83 7.26 6.70 -4.49
N THR A 84 7.67 5.59 -5.11
CA THR A 84 9.01 5.01 -4.94
C THR A 84 10.09 5.98 -5.40
N PHE A 85 9.86 6.66 -6.53
CA PHE A 85 10.80 7.64 -7.08
C PHE A 85 10.99 8.83 -6.13
N ILE A 86 9.88 9.37 -5.62
CA ILE A 86 9.89 10.49 -4.67
C ILE A 86 10.59 10.09 -3.35
N ILE A 87 10.38 8.88 -2.83
CA ILE A 87 11.07 8.39 -1.62
C ILE A 87 12.59 8.33 -1.85
N VAL A 88 13.03 7.77 -2.99
CA VAL A 88 14.47 7.66 -3.30
C VAL A 88 15.10 9.04 -3.45
N LEU A 89 14.43 9.97 -4.15
CA LEU A 89 14.90 11.35 -4.28
C LEU A 89 14.97 12.07 -2.93
N PHE A 90 13.93 11.94 -2.10
CA PHE A 90 13.90 12.52 -0.76
C PHE A 90 15.04 11.96 0.11
N THR A 91 15.26 10.65 0.06
CA THR A 91 16.35 10.00 0.79
C THR A 91 17.72 10.53 0.35
N GLY A 92 17.91 10.72 -0.97
CA GLY A 92 19.12 11.33 -1.52
C GLY A 92 19.32 12.78 -1.04
N ALA A 93 18.24 13.57 -1.01
CA ALA A 93 18.27 14.94 -0.52
C ALA A 93 18.59 15.02 0.98
N VAL A 94 17.96 14.19 1.81
CA VAL A 94 18.22 14.12 3.26
C VAL A 94 19.68 13.76 3.52
N THR A 95 20.22 12.78 2.80
CA THR A 95 21.61 12.37 2.97
C THR A 95 22.59 13.51 2.66
N TYR A 96 22.28 14.32 1.64
CA TYR A 96 23.08 15.50 1.34
C TYR A 96 23.00 16.55 2.46
N LEU A 97 21.80 16.81 2.98
CA LEU A 97 21.58 17.74 4.09
C LEU A 97 22.26 17.31 5.39
N THR A 98 22.28 16.01 5.70
CA THR A 98 22.93 15.45 6.89
C THR A 98 24.43 15.31 6.76
N HIS A 99 25.02 15.74 5.63
CA HIS A 99 26.45 15.57 5.32
C HIS A 99 26.92 14.10 5.36
N SER A 100 26.00 13.16 5.15
CA SER A 100 26.29 11.72 5.08
C SER A 100 26.87 11.35 3.71
N LEU A 101 27.94 12.04 3.32
CA LEU A 101 28.59 11.95 2.00
C LEU A 101 29.22 10.57 1.74
N ALA A 102 29.38 9.72 2.77
CA ALA A 102 29.83 8.35 2.61
C ALA A 102 28.76 7.45 1.95
N PHE A 103 27.51 7.90 1.85
CA PHE A 103 26.45 7.15 1.20
C PHE A 103 26.72 7.04 -0.31
N PRO A 104 26.93 5.83 -0.86
CA PRO A 104 27.32 5.69 -2.25
C PRO A 104 26.12 6.02 -3.15
N ARG A 105 26.32 6.91 -4.12
CA ARG A 105 25.25 7.32 -5.06
C ARG A 105 24.61 6.15 -5.82
N SER A 106 25.39 5.08 -6.05
CA SER A 106 24.92 3.83 -6.64
C SER A 106 23.86 3.11 -5.81
N VAL A 107 23.85 3.28 -4.48
CA VAL A 107 22.88 2.63 -3.59
C VAL A 107 21.47 3.17 -3.83
N TYR A 108 21.30 4.46 -4.17
CA TYR A 108 19.99 5.01 -4.56
C TYR A 108 19.45 4.40 -5.85
N LEU A 109 20.32 4.23 -6.84
CA LEU A 109 19.94 3.61 -8.11
C LEU A 109 19.57 2.13 -7.93
N MET A 110 20.28 1.42 -7.06
CA MET A 110 19.99 0.03 -6.71
C MET A 110 18.78 -0.11 -5.77
N SER A 111 18.51 0.87 -4.92
CA SER A 111 17.38 0.84 -4.00
C SER A 111 16.06 1.07 -4.69
N PHE A 112 16.02 1.82 -5.80
CA PHE A 112 14.78 2.04 -6.55
C PHE A 112 14.07 0.74 -6.99
N PRO A 113 14.71 -0.18 -7.74
CA PRO A 113 14.05 -1.44 -8.13
C PRO A 113 13.79 -2.35 -6.93
N ALA A 114 14.68 -2.40 -5.93
CA ALA A 114 14.48 -3.20 -4.72
C ALA A 114 13.27 -2.72 -3.92
N LEU A 115 13.13 -1.41 -3.74
CA LEU A 115 12.02 -0.76 -3.04
C LEU A 115 10.71 -0.99 -3.78
N PHE A 116 10.71 -0.82 -5.11
CA PHE A 116 9.53 -1.07 -5.92
C PHE A 116 9.02 -2.52 -5.77
N VAL A 117 9.90 -3.51 -5.95
CA VAL A 117 9.53 -4.93 -5.86
C VAL A 117 9.03 -5.30 -4.47
N ILE A 118 9.70 -4.84 -3.43
CA ILE A 118 9.32 -5.11 -2.03
C ILE A 118 7.96 -4.47 -1.73
N MET A 119 7.76 -3.20 -2.08
CA MET A 119 6.53 -2.47 -1.80
C MET A 119 5.33 -3.08 -2.53
N VAL A 120 5.50 -3.46 -3.79
CA VAL A 120 4.49 -4.18 -4.57
C VAL A 120 4.12 -5.49 -3.89
N SER A 121 5.13 -6.29 -3.50
CA SER A 121 4.93 -7.60 -2.88
C SER A 121 4.21 -7.47 -1.55
N TRP A 122 4.62 -6.50 -0.73
CA TRP A 122 3.97 -6.20 0.55
C TRP A 122 2.52 -5.75 0.34
N ARG A 123 2.26 -4.88 -0.65
CA ARG A 123 0.89 -4.44 -0.94
C ARG A 123 0.00 -5.59 -1.37
N TYR A 124 0.47 -6.47 -2.25
CA TYR A 124 -0.26 -7.66 -2.65
C TYR A 124 -0.61 -8.53 -1.44
N LEU A 125 0.34 -8.75 -0.53
CA LEU A 125 0.11 -9.50 0.71
C LEU A 125 -0.94 -8.84 1.59
N THR A 126 -0.89 -7.51 1.78
CA THR A 126 -1.88 -6.79 2.61
C THR A 126 -3.28 -6.84 2.01
N ILE A 127 -3.42 -6.80 0.68
CA ILE A 127 -4.72 -6.96 0.00
C ILE A 127 -5.23 -8.39 0.14
N ALA A 128 -4.35 -9.39 0.01
CA ALA A 128 -4.70 -10.79 0.22
C ALA A 128 -5.17 -11.06 1.66
N LEU A 129 -4.46 -10.51 2.65
CA LEU A 129 -4.84 -10.58 4.06
C LEU A 129 -6.17 -9.88 4.34
N GLU A 130 -6.38 -8.69 3.78
CA GLU A 130 -7.64 -7.95 3.93
C GLU A 130 -8.81 -8.70 3.29
N ARG A 131 -8.59 -9.41 2.17
CA ARG A 131 -9.60 -10.29 1.55
C ARG A 131 -9.91 -11.53 2.37
N LEU A 132 -8.93 -12.09 3.08
CA LEU A 132 -9.13 -13.24 3.97
C LEU A 132 -9.88 -12.85 5.26
N ILE A 133 -9.60 -11.66 5.79
CA ILE A 133 -10.16 -11.17 7.06
C ILE A 133 -11.52 -10.50 6.84
N SER A 134 -11.73 -9.86 5.68
CA SER A 134 -13.02 -9.26 5.32
C SER A 134 -14.04 -10.35 5.06
N LYS A 135 -14.97 -10.54 6.02
CA LYS A 135 -16.24 -11.20 5.73
C LYS A 135 -16.98 -10.36 4.68
N LYS A 136 -17.58 -11.01 3.67
CA LYS A 136 -18.43 -10.35 2.68
C LYS A 136 -19.41 -9.43 3.40
N GLU A 137 -19.41 -8.15 3.06
CA GLU A 137 -20.34 -7.21 3.67
C GLU A 137 -21.75 -7.60 3.25
N GLU A 138 -22.61 -7.88 4.23
CA GLU A 138 -24.01 -8.19 3.98
C GLU A 138 -24.73 -6.89 3.64
N ILE A 139 -25.15 -6.73 2.38
CA ILE A 139 -25.95 -5.57 1.95
C ILE A 139 -27.42 -5.97 1.87
N ILE A 140 -28.28 -5.06 2.31
CA ILE A 140 -29.70 -5.07 2.03
C ILE A 140 -29.95 -3.99 0.98
N VAL A 141 -30.54 -4.37 -0.15
CA VAL A 141 -30.86 -3.44 -1.24
C VAL A 141 -32.33 -3.04 -1.08
N VAL A 142 -32.59 -1.74 -0.87
CA VAL A 142 -33.94 -1.19 -0.79
C VAL A 142 -34.15 -0.31 -2.01
N GLY A 143 -35.16 -0.63 -2.84
CA GLY A 143 -35.41 0.10 -4.07
C GLY A 143 -36.83 -0.07 -4.59
N ARG A 144 -37.28 0.89 -5.40
CA ARG A 144 -38.63 0.97 -5.95
C ARG A 144 -38.57 0.90 -7.48
N GLY A 145 -39.27 -0.07 -8.09
CA GLY A 145 -39.38 -0.26 -9.54
C GLY A 145 -38.15 -0.88 -10.24
N GLU A 146 -38.20 -0.96 -11.58
CA GLU A 146 -37.27 -1.67 -12.48
C GLU A 146 -35.77 -1.30 -12.33
N ASN A 147 -35.48 -0.09 -11.85
CA ASN A 147 -34.09 0.38 -11.66
C ASN A 147 -33.35 -0.41 -10.58
N THR A 148 -34.09 -1.00 -9.63
CA THR A 148 -33.55 -1.83 -8.55
C THR A 148 -32.99 -3.15 -9.10
N ALA A 149 -33.69 -3.79 -10.04
CA ALA A 149 -33.24 -5.02 -10.70
C ALA A 149 -31.95 -4.80 -11.51
N LYS A 150 -31.83 -3.66 -12.21
CA LYS A 150 -30.60 -3.27 -12.92
C LYS A 150 -29.43 -3.01 -11.97
N LEU A 151 -29.69 -2.36 -10.83
CA LEU A 151 -28.70 -2.14 -9.77
C LEU A 151 -28.19 -3.46 -9.17
N ILE A 152 -29.10 -4.39 -8.86
CA ILE A 152 -28.75 -5.73 -8.35
C ILE A 152 -27.91 -6.49 -9.39
N LYS A 153 -28.34 -6.50 -10.66
CA LYS A 153 -27.60 -7.16 -11.74
C LYS A 153 -26.18 -6.59 -11.89
N ASN A 154 -26.02 -5.26 -11.79
CA ASN A 154 -24.71 -4.61 -11.84
C ASN A 154 -23.86 -4.94 -10.60
N ILE A 155 -24.43 -4.97 -9.39
CA ILE A 155 -23.70 -5.33 -8.17
C ILE A 155 -23.24 -6.80 -8.22
N VAL A 156 -24.11 -7.71 -8.65
CA VAL A 156 -23.78 -9.13 -8.81
C VAL A 156 -22.70 -9.33 -9.89
N HIS A 157 -22.81 -8.62 -11.02
CA HIS A 157 -21.90 -8.81 -12.15
C HIS A 157 -20.54 -8.12 -11.96
N SER A 158 -20.48 -6.96 -11.31
CA SER A 158 -19.24 -6.18 -11.14
C SER A 158 -18.53 -6.40 -9.79
N MET A 159 -19.25 -6.78 -8.73
CA MET A 159 -18.72 -6.77 -7.35
C MET A 159 -18.70 -8.15 -6.68
N HIS A 160 -18.63 -9.21 -7.50
CA HIS A 160 -18.80 -10.64 -7.21
C HIS A 160 -17.97 -11.23 -6.04
N LYS A 161 -17.10 -10.47 -5.38
CA LYS A 161 -16.26 -10.94 -4.25
C LYS A 161 -16.39 -10.17 -2.95
N SER A 162 -16.96 -8.96 -2.93
CA SER A 162 -16.89 -8.12 -1.72
C SER A 162 -18.19 -8.07 -0.92
N TYR A 163 -19.31 -8.48 -1.52
CA TYR A 163 -20.63 -8.29 -0.96
C TYR A 163 -21.49 -9.55 -1.02
N ASN A 164 -22.27 -9.79 0.03
CA ASN A 164 -23.30 -10.82 0.07
C ASN A 164 -24.66 -10.10 0.14
N ILE A 165 -25.54 -10.28 -0.83
CA ILE A 165 -26.87 -9.68 -0.78
C ILE A 165 -27.69 -10.52 0.18
N LYS A 166 -28.08 -9.95 1.33
CA LYS A 166 -28.80 -10.67 2.38
C LYS A 166 -30.31 -10.59 2.19
N ASP A 167 -30.79 -9.44 1.76
CA ASP A 167 -32.22 -9.19 1.60
C ASP A 167 -32.46 -8.08 0.56
N VAL A 168 -33.61 -8.14 -0.12
CA VAL A 168 -34.04 -7.15 -1.11
C VAL A 168 -35.45 -6.73 -0.77
N ILE A 169 -35.62 -5.47 -0.35
CA ILE A 169 -36.93 -4.92 0.00
C ILE A 169 -37.41 -4.08 -1.18
N ILE A 170 -38.49 -4.54 -1.81
CA ILE A 170 -39.16 -3.88 -2.94
C ILE A 170 -40.58 -3.51 -2.51
N ASP A 171 -41.00 -2.29 -2.85
CA ASP A 171 -42.34 -1.76 -2.53
C ASP A 171 -43.46 -2.44 -3.33
N ASP A 172 -43.12 -3.07 -4.46
CA ASP A 172 -44.08 -3.68 -5.38
C ASP A 172 -43.50 -4.99 -5.96
N PRO A 173 -44.11 -6.16 -5.68
CA PRO A 173 -43.57 -7.47 -6.06
C PRO A 173 -43.59 -7.75 -7.59
N ASP A 174 -44.27 -6.93 -8.38
CA ASP A 174 -44.37 -7.10 -9.85
C ASP A 174 -43.07 -6.78 -10.62
N TYR A 175 -42.02 -6.31 -9.94
CA TYR A 175 -40.76 -5.83 -10.53
C TYR A 175 -39.54 -6.74 -10.31
N LEU A 176 -39.75 -7.98 -9.85
CA LEU A 176 -38.73 -9.03 -9.69
C LEU A 176 -38.67 -9.97 -10.89
#